data_AF-A0A7C1U2P6-F1
#
_entry.id   AF-A0A7C1U2P6-F1
#
_cell.length_a   1.000
_cell.length_b   1.000
_cell.length_c   1.000
_cell.angle_alpha   90.00
_cell.angle_beta   90.00
_cell.angle_gamma   90.00
#
_symmetry.space_group_name_H-M   'P 1'
#
loop_
_entity.id
_entity.type
_entity.pdbx_description
1 polymer ?
#
loop_
_entity_poly.entity_id
_entity_poly.type
_entity_poly.pdbx_seq_one_letter_code
_entity_poly.pdbx_strand_id
1 'polypeptide(L)'
;CPNRCINYFGTENGLASMDTPYIIPREKGCILCMKCGEVCPTGAIRQIERTAEDIIAGVRMGKARVDKRLCLSYQGKTCGVCYRACPLQDVAIRVGMLEQPHVLEACVGCGLCERSCIQMPQAIRVIPDYERT
;
A
#
# COMPACT_ATOMS: atom_id res chain seq x y z
N CYS A 1 -8.76 0.85 -13.45
CA CYS A 1 -8.09 -0.04 -12.47
C CYS A 1 -8.79 -1.41 -12.43
N PRO A 2 -8.13 -2.52 -12.85
CA PRO A 2 -8.72 -3.86 -12.85
C PRO A 2 -9.23 -4.31 -11.46
N ASN A 3 -8.49 -3.97 -10.40
CA ASN A 3 -8.89 -4.30 -9.04
C ASN A 3 -9.98 -3.38 -8.48
N ARG A 4 -10.34 -2.31 -9.19
CA ARG A 4 -11.32 -1.29 -8.77
C ARG A 4 -10.99 -0.70 -7.38
N CYS A 5 -9.75 -0.32 -7.15
CA CYS A 5 -9.28 0.28 -5.89
C CYS A 5 -9.10 1.80 -5.93
N ILE A 6 -9.19 2.42 -7.11
CA ILE A 6 -9.01 3.86 -7.29
C ILE A 6 -10.37 4.55 -7.12
N ASN A 7 -10.41 5.51 -6.20
CA ASN A 7 -11.46 6.51 -6.06
C ASN A 7 -10.92 7.86 -6.52
N TYR A 8 -11.82 8.83 -6.68
CA TYR A 8 -11.49 10.19 -7.09
C TYR A 8 -12.09 11.16 -6.10
N PHE A 9 -11.31 12.16 -5.69
CA PHE A 9 -11.85 13.25 -4.88
C PHE A 9 -12.86 14.06 -5.71
N GLY A 10 -13.95 14.45 -5.06
CA GLY A 10 -14.92 15.37 -5.63
C GLY A 10 -14.47 16.82 -5.44
N THR A 11 -15.38 17.67 -5.02
CA THR A 11 -15.12 19.11 -4.78
C THR A 11 -14.85 19.44 -3.33
N GLU A 12 -14.89 18.45 -2.43
CA GLU A 12 -14.74 18.62 -0.97
C GLU A 12 -13.39 19.20 -0.55
N ASN A 13 -12.34 18.98 -1.34
CA ASN A 13 -10.98 19.49 -1.11
C ASN A 13 -10.63 20.68 -2.03
N GLY A 14 -11.65 21.33 -2.60
CA GLY A 14 -11.48 22.40 -3.59
C GLY A 14 -11.21 21.87 -4.99
N LEU A 15 -11.37 22.75 -5.98
CA LEU A 15 -11.32 22.39 -7.41
C LEU A 15 -9.95 21.84 -7.84
N ALA A 16 -8.87 22.20 -7.13
CA ALA A 16 -7.51 21.75 -7.43
C ALA A 16 -7.29 20.26 -7.13
N SER A 17 -8.08 19.67 -6.24
CA SER A 17 -7.97 18.24 -5.89
C SER A 17 -9.02 17.37 -6.59
N MET A 18 -9.94 17.99 -7.33
CA MET A 18 -10.95 17.26 -8.10
C MET A 18 -10.29 16.27 -9.06
N ASP A 19 -10.87 15.08 -9.18
CA ASP A 19 -10.35 13.97 -10.01
C ASP A 19 -8.94 13.48 -9.62
N THR A 20 -8.41 13.91 -8.47
CA THR A 20 -7.16 13.35 -7.94
C THR A 20 -7.40 11.93 -7.45
N PRO A 21 -6.67 10.92 -7.97
CA PRO A 21 -6.89 9.53 -7.62
C PRO A 21 -6.37 9.23 -6.21
N TYR A 22 -7.14 8.49 -5.43
CA TYR A 22 -6.72 7.95 -4.14
C TYR A 22 -7.21 6.51 -3.96
N ILE A 23 -6.68 5.82 -2.95
CA ILE A 23 -7.13 4.48 -2.56
C ILE A 23 -7.52 4.49 -1.08
N ILE A 24 -8.43 3.61 -0.70
CA ILE A 24 -8.73 3.30 0.71
C ILE A 24 -8.20 1.88 0.98
N PRO A 25 -6.97 1.74 1.51
CA PRO A 25 -6.30 0.44 1.64
C PRO A 25 -7.14 -0.63 2.32
N ARG A 26 -7.86 -0.27 3.39
CA ARG A 26 -8.72 -1.21 4.12
C ARG A 26 -9.82 -1.82 3.24
N GLU A 27 -10.46 -1.02 2.40
CA GLU A 27 -11.51 -1.51 1.51
C GLU A 27 -10.89 -2.30 0.36
N LYS A 28 -9.89 -1.70 -0.30
CA LYS A 28 -9.22 -2.31 -1.44
C LYS A 28 -7.83 -1.72 -1.68
N GLY A 29 -6.81 -2.56 -1.48
CA GLY A 29 -5.43 -2.24 -1.85
C GLY A 29 -5.17 -2.28 -3.36
N CYS A 30 -4.12 -1.60 -3.80
CA CYS A 30 -3.56 -1.66 -5.14
C CYS A 30 -2.77 -2.96 -5.35
N ILE A 31 -3.01 -3.65 -6.46
CA ILE A 31 -2.34 -4.92 -6.81
C ILE A 31 -1.05 -4.73 -7.64
N LEU A 32 -0.58 -3.49 -7.79
CA LEU A 32 0.61 -3.14 -8.56
C LEU A 32 0.62 -3.72 -9.99
N CYS A 33 -0.52 -3.61 -10.69
CA CYS A 33 -0.64 -4.08 -12.07
C CYS A 33 -0.11 -3.09 -13.13
N MET A 34 0.22 -1.86 -12.73
CA MET A 34 0.71 -0.72 -13.55
C MET A 34 -0.20 -0.22 -14.68
N LYS A 35 -1.27 -0.96 -15.05
CA LYS A 35 -2.23 -0.57 -16.11
C LYS A 35 -2.87 0.82 -16.01
N CYS A 36 -2.91 1.44 -14.83
CA CYS A 36 -3.41 2.81 -14.69
C CYS A 36 -2.48 3.85 -15.32
N GLY A 37 -1.16 3.63 -15.29
CA GLY A 37 -0.19 4.54 -15.92
C GLY A 37 -0.23 4.49 -17.43
N GLU A 38 -0.57 3.34 -18.03
CA GLU A 38 -0.73 3.15 -19.48
C GLU A 38 -1.88 3.97 -20.09
N VAL A 39 -2.90 4.30 -19.27
CA VAL A 39 -4.15 4.94 -19.75
C VAL A 39 -4.37 6.34 -19.18
N CYS A 40 -3.46 6.85 -18.35
CA CYS A 40 -3.65 8.13 -17.66
C CYS A 40 -3.45 9.30 -18.65
N PRO A 41 -4.50 10.07 -18.99
CA PRO A 41 -4.40 11.11 -20.01
C PRO A 41 -3.64 12.35 -19.54
N THR A 42 -3.63 12.61 -18.24
CA THR A 42 -2.99 13.78 -17.62
C THR A 42 -1.54 13.52 -17.21
N GLY A 43 -1.10 12.26 -17.21
CA GLY A 43 0.20 11.86 -16.66
C GLY A 43 0.29 11.91 -15.13
N ALA A 44 -0.83 12.13 -14.41
CA ALA A 44 -0.86 12.13 -12.95
C ALA A 44 -0.38 10.79 -12.35
N ILE A 45 -0.70 9.68 -13.03
CA ILE A 45 -0.12 8.36 -12.76
C ILE A 45 0.86 8.07 -13.89
N ARG A 46 2.16 8.07 -13.56
CA ARG A 46 3.22 7.78 -14.52
C ARG A 46 3.17 6.32 -14.98
N GLN A 47 3.52 6.08 -16.24
CA GLN A 47 3.76 4.73 -16.74
C GLN A 47 5.05 4.19 -16.11
N ILE A 48 4.97 2.98 -15.58
CA ILE A 48 6.04 2.29 -14.86
C ILE A 48 6.05 0.84 -15.32
N GLU A 49 7.22 0.31 -15.65
CA GLU A 49 7.37 -1.10 -15.99
C GLU A 49 7.07 -2.00 -14.79
N ARG A 50 6.53 -3.19 -15.05
CA ARG A 50 6.11 -4.11 -13.97
C ARG A 50 7.27 -4.98 -13.46
N THR A 51 8.37 -4.33 -13.11
CA THR A 51 9.55 -4.92 -12.44
C THR A 51 9.58 -4.49 -10.98
N ALA A 52 10.32 -5.20 -10.12
CA ALA A 52 10.43 -4.80 -8.72
C ALA A 52 11.17 -3.46 -8.59
N GLU A 53 12.23 -3.29 -9.37
CA GLU A 53 13.11 -2.13 -9.41
C GLU A 53 12.32 -0.85 -9.78
N ASP A 54 11.57 -0.90 -10.89
CA ASP A 54 10.81 0.26 -11.38
C ASP A 54 9.63 0.60 -10.47
N ILE A 55 8.97 -0.42 -9.90
CA ILE A 55 7.88 -0.21 -8.93
C ILE A 55 8.41 0.52 -7.68
N ILE A 56 9.53 0.08 -7.12
CA ILE A 56 10.10 0.65 -5.90
C ILE A 56 10.56 2.10 -6.15
N ALA A 57 11.14 2.37 -7.32
CA ALA A 57 11.58 3.71 -7.70
C ALA A 57 10.42 4.66 -8.03
N GLY A 58 9.37 4.16 -8.69
CA GLY A 58 8.33 4.97 -9.31
C GLY A 58 7.04 5.13 -8.49
N VAL A 59 6.71 4.17 -7.61
CA VAL A 59 5.43 4.13 -6.89
C VAL A 59 5.58 4.63 -5.46
N ARG A 60 4.82 5.68 -5.10
CA ARG A 60 4.95 6.40 -3.83
C ARG A 60 3.58 6.70 -3.21
N MET A 61 2.77 5.68 -2.92
CA MET A 61 1.45 5.87 -2.27
C MET A 61 1.55 6.12 -0.76
N GLY A 62 2.70 5.78 -0.15
CA GLY A 62 2.95 5.87 1.28
C GLY A 62 3.73 4.66 1.78
N LYS A 63 3.71 4.43 3.10
CA LYS A 63 4.42 3.33 3.73
C LYS A 63 3.61 2.67 4.82
N ALA A 64 3.66 1.34 4.90
CA ALA A 64 2.96 0.61 5.95
C ALA A 64 3.64 0.83 7.32
N ARG A 65 2.83 0.89 8.38
CA ARG A 65 3.25 1.01 9.78
C ARG A 65 2.50 -0.01 10.61
N VAL A 66 3.23 -0.73 11.46
CA VAL A 66 2.68 -1.79 12.31
C VAL A 66 2.53 -1.27 13.74
N ASP A 67 1.32 -1.35 14.29
CA ASP A 67 1.09 -1.24 15.73
C ASP A 67 1.35 -2.60 16.38
N LYS A 68 2.50 -2.72 17.04
CA LYS A 68 2.94 -3.96 17.70
C LYS A 68 2.01 -4.38 18.84
N ARG A 69 1.26 -3.45 19.44
CA ARG A 69 0.30 -3.77 20.52
C ARG A 69 -0.92 -4.51 19.98
N LEU A 70 -1.27 -4.30 18.71
CA LEU A 70 -2.42 -4.92 18.05
C LEU A 70 -2.02 -6.14 17.23
N CYS A 71 -0.80 -6.20 16.70
CA CYS A 71 -0.39 -7.27 15.79
C CYS A 71 -0.36 -8.63 16.48
N LEU A 72 -1.11 -9.59 15.95
CA LEU A 72 -1.18 -10.96 16.49
C LEU A 72 0.21 -11.63 16.61
N SER A 73 1.11 -11.37 15.65
CA SER A 73 2.50 -11.86 15.69
C SER A 73 3.36 -11.25 16.78
N TYR A 74 3.13 -9.97 17.11
CA TYR A 74 3.78 -9.34 18.27
C TYR A 74 3.10 -9.71 19.60
N GLN A 75 1.88 -10.26 19.55
CA GLN A 75 1.15 -10.81 20.70
C GLN A 75 1.33 -12.33 20.89
N GLY A 76 2.34 -12.93 20.25
CA GLY A 76 2.72 -14.33 20.49
C GLY A 76 1.95 -15.38 19.68
N LYS A 77 1.21 -14.98 18.63
CA LYS A 77 0.56 -15.91 17.68
C LYS A 77 1.33 -15.95 16.36
N THR A 78 1.24 -17.00 15.57
CA THR A 78 1.79 -16.99 14.19
C THR A 78 0.72 -16.50 13.22
N CYS A 79 0.93 -15.36 12.55
CA CYS A 79 -0.06 -14.75 11.67
C CYS A 79 0.43 -14.48 10.25
N GLY A 80 1.40 -13.57 10.04
CA GLY A 80 2.08 -13.32 8.75
C GLY A 80 1.21 -12.97 7.52
N VAL A 81 -0.10 -12.75 7.68
CA VAL A 81 -1.01 -12.50 6.56
C VAL A 81 -0.62 -11.24 5.76
N CYS A 82 -0.07 -10.23 6.44
CA CYS A 82 0.41 -9.01 5.80
C CYS A 82 1.63 -9.25 4.89
N TYR A 83 2.53 -10.16 5.27
CA TYR A 83 3.67 -10.56 4.46
C TYR A 83 3.23 -11.33 3.22
N ARG A 84 2.35 -12.33 3.38
CA ARG A 84 1.82 -13.12 2.24
C ARG A 84 0.97 -12.30 1.27
N ALA A 85 0.33 -11.25 1.74
CA ALA A 85 -0.41 -10.32 0.89
C ALA A 85 0.50 -9.29 0.19
N CYS A 86 1.76 -9.15 0.62
CA CYS A 86 2.69 -8.20 0.03
C CYS A 86 3.14 -8.73 -1.34
N PRO A 87 3.04 -7.94 -2.42
CA PRO A 87 3.57 -8.33 -3.73
C PRO A 87 5.09 -8.16 -3.83
N LEU A 88 5.73 -7.61 -2.81
CA LEU A 88 7.17 -7.33 -2.72
C LEU A 88 7.73 -7.99 -1.44
N GLN A 89 7.53 -9.31 -1.31
CA GLN A 89 8.02 -10.09 -0.17
C GLN A 89 9.55 -9.98 -0.07
N ASP A 90 10.06 -9.91 1.16
CA ASP A 90 11.47 -9.74 1.52
C ASP A 90 12.14 -8.43 1.04
N VAL A 91 11.46 -7.68 0.17
CA VAL A 91 11.90 -6.37 -0.31
C VAL A 91 11.19 -5.23 0.44
N ALA A 92 9.86 -5.28 0.54
CA ALA A 92 9.05 -4.28 1.23
C ALA A 92 8.62 -4.70 2.64
N ILE A 93 8.43 -6.01 2.87
CA ILE A 93 8.11 -6.57 4.18
C ILE A 93 8.90 -7.86 4.34
N ARG A 94 9.63 -7.98 5.44
CA ARG A 94 10.25 -9.23 5.90
C ARG A 94 9.57 -9.71 7.18
N VAL A 95 9.74 -10.99 7.51
CA VAL A 95 9.21 -11.58 8.74
C VAL A 95 10.32 -11.98 9.71
N GLY A 96 10.07 -11.78 11.00
CA GLY A 96 10.88 -12.27 12.10
C GLY A 96 10.23 -13.48 12.79
N MET A 97 10.55 -13.65 14.06
CA MET A 97 9.98 -14.70 14.92
C MET A 97 8.44 -14.65 14.92
N LEU A 98 7.77 -15.80 14.85
CA LEU A 98 6.30 -15.90 14.78
C LEU A 98 5.66 -15.07 13.65
N GLU A 99 6.38 -14.89 12.55
CA GLU A 99 5.97 -14.07 11.41
C GLU A 99 5.77 -12.58 11.76
N GLN A 100 6.50 -12.05 12.75
CA GLN A 100 6.49 -10.63 13.10
C GLN A 100 6.87 -9.77 11.88
N PRO A 101 5.99 -8.89 11.38
CA PRO A 101 6.29 -8.11 10.18
C PRO A 101 7.26 -6.96 10.49
N HIS A 102 8.24 -6.78 9.61
CA HIS A 102 9.12 -5.62 9.56
C HIS A 102 8.96 -4.97 8.18
N VAL A 103 8.39 -3.76 8.16
CA VAL A 103 8.21 -2.97 6.92
C VAL A 103 9.52 -2.26 6.60
N LEU A 104 10.02 -2.44 5.39
CA LEU A 104 11.29 -1.91 4.89
C LEU A 104 11.07 -0.65 4.04
N GLU A 105 12.16 0.03 3.67
CA GLU A 105 12.11 1.28 2.88
C GLU A 105 11.46 1.10 1.50
N ALA A 106 11.58 -0.06 0.88
CA ALA A 106 11.00 -0.34 -0.44
C ALA A 106 9.47 -0.53 -0.42
N CYS A 107 8.81 -0.34 0.72
CA CYS A 107 7.35 -0.38 0.78
C CYS A 107 6.75 0.85 0.09
N VAL A 108 6.04 0.60 -1.00
CA VAL A 108 5.41 1.63 -1.86
C VAL A 108 3.97 2.01 -1.45
N GLY A 109 3.47 1.46 -0.36
CA GLY A 109 2.16 1.84 0.19
C GLY A 109 0.95 1.24 -0.55
N CYS A 110 1.09 0.09 -1.20
CA CYS A 110 0.00 -0.50 -2.00
C CYS A 110 -1.25 -0.92 -1.19
N GLY A 111 -1.16 -1.06 0.13
CA GLY A 111 -2.32 -1.29 1.00
C GLY A 111 -2.83 -2.73 1.09
N LEU A 112 -2.27 -3.68 0.34
CA LEU A 112 -2.71 -5.09 0.41
C LEU A 112 -2.50 -5.71 1.80
N CYS A 113 -1.49 -5.26 2.54
CA CYS A 113 -1.23 -5.72 3.90
C CYS A 113 -2.28 -5.22 4.91
N GLU A 114 -2.76 -3.98 4.77
CA GLU A 114 -3.81 -3.40 5.61
C GLU A 114 -5.17 -4.04 5.30
N ARG A 115 -5.49 -4.22 4.02
CA ARG A 115 -6.68 -4.96 3.58
C ARG A 115 -6.73 -6.36 4.18
N SER A 116 -5.61 -7.06 4.15
CA SER A 116 -5.52 -8.46 4.57
C SER A 116 -5.39 -8.63 6.09
N CYS A 117 -5.21 -7.54 6.85
CA CYS A 117 -5.10 -7.62 8.30
C CYS A 117 -6.42 -8.09 8.92
N ILE A 118 -6.39 -9.28 9.54
CA ILE A 118 -7.57 -9.89 10.19
C ILE A 118 -7.88 -9.30 11.57
N GLN A 119 -6.93 -8.56 12.17
CA GLN A 119 -7.13 -7.90 13.45
C GLN A 119 -8.04 -6.68 13.30
N MET A 120 -8.93 -6.48 14.27
CA MET A 120 -9.78 -5.28 14.39
C MET A 120 -9.56 -4.61 15.76
N PRO A 121 -9.20 -3.30 15.82
CA PRO A 121 -8.79 -2.42 14.71
C PRO A 121 -7.51 -2.91 14.00
N GLN A 122 -7.23 -2.48 12.75
CA GLN A 122 -6.08 -3.03 12.01
C GLN A 122 -4.77 -2.77 12.72
N ALA A 123 -3.93 -3.81 12.79
CA ALA A 123 -2.59 -3.71 13.36
C ALA A 123 -1.55 -3.15 12.38
N ILE A 124 -1.87 -3.01 11.10
CA ILE A 124 -0.99 -2.44 10.09
C ILE A 124 -1.78 -1.48 9.21
N ARG A 125 -1.27 -0.26 9.02
CA ARG A 125 -1.91 0.80 8.23
C ARG A 125 -0.92 1.45 7.27
N VAL A 126 -1.37 1.84 6.09
CA VAL A 126 -0.60 2.67 5.17
C VAL A 126 -0.71 4.13 5.60
N ILE A 127 0.43 4.77 5.78
CA ILE A 127 0.53 6.21 6.04
C ILE A 127 1.05 6.85 4.75
N PRO A 128 0.32 7.79 4.12
CA PRO A 128 0.82 8.51 2.95
C PRO A 128 2.09 9.31 3.29
N ASP A 129 3.06 9.32 2.37
CA ASP A 129 4.28 10.11 2.53
C ASP A 129 4.04 11.50 1.92
N TYR A 130 3.54 12.45 2.73
CA TYR A 130 3.27 13.83 2.29
C TYR A 130 4.55 14.70 2.15
N GLU A 131 5.72 14.19 2.57
CA GLU A 131 6.91 15.02 2.84
C GLU A 131 8.10 14.80 1.88
N ARG A 132 7.98 13.94 0.87
CA ARG A 132 9.08 13.74 -0.10
C ARG A 132 8.73 14.36 -1.45
N THR A 133 9.04 15.65 -1.58
CA THR A 133 9.19 16.35 -2.87
C THR A 133 10.37 15.79 -3.64
#